data_AF-A0A0N0UHQ2-F1
#
_entry.id   AF-A0A0N0UHQ2-F1
#
_cell.length_a   1.000
_cell.length_b   1.000
_cell.length_c   1.000
_cell.angle_alpha   90.00
_cell.angle_beta   90.00
_cell.angle_gamma   90.00
#
_symmetry.space_group_name_H-M   'P 1'
#
loop_
_entity.id
_entity.type
_entity.pdbx_description
1 polymer ?
#
loop_
_entity_poly.entity_id
_entity_poly.type
_entity_poly.pdbx_seq_one_letter_code
_entity_poly.pdbx_strand_id
1 'polypeptide(L)'
;MTRIHRLERLKSLIEQSRSLRKLRSPKREQGSIVLEASLVLPVFLFFVMFLIYIVQMTLVSTALQSTAGEAVKQLSTKIYPVSLVFTPSDSAGSGGSEGGWKIPELSLTEWAEEYASSLPEPLSDWVRAAAARGEQPLQEIKTSVLETVLDPTVKPLLQPFINTSVLDVERVHVNGISIPDLKNKTNPYFRLELSYEMPVKVPFLGKSLRIQAAAAERVWIGDTGEGSNGNGGEADSAGTVTVLSKPEPAYIGNNATIKVKVEPGATANLTIFYKSGESSAKHIGWATADENGVIEWNWFVGTRTTEGTWTFVVETADGAKTVTEFNVASRK
;
A
#
# COMPACT_ATOMS: atom_id res chain seq x y z
N MET A 1 -25.62 102.23 -10.29
CA MET A 1 -26.34 101.11 -9.63
C MET A 1 -26.07 99.72 -10.24
N THR A 2 -25.41 99.59 -11.40
CA THR A 2 -25.24 98.31 -12.13
C THR A 2 -24.08 97.41 -11.67
N ARG A 3 -23.06 97.95 -10.97
CA ARG A 3 -21.91 97.16 -10.49
C ARG A 3 -22.17 96.35 -9.22
N ILE A 4 -23.02 96.85 -8.33
CA ILE A 4 -23.30 96.23 -7.02
C ILE A 4 -24.08 94.92 -7.21
N HIS A 5 -25.09 94.93 -8.09
CA HIS A 5 -25.89 93.75 -8.41
C HIS A 5 -25.07 92.61 -9.05
N ARG A 6 -24.00 92.94 -9.78
CA ARG A 6 -23.13 91.93 -10.41
C ARG A 6 -22.28 91.19 -9.37
N LEU A 7 -21.91 91.86 -8.28
CA LEU A 7 -21.11 91.29 -7.19
C LEU A 7 -21.94 90.37 -6.29
N GLU A 8 -23.20 90.73 -6.02
CA GLU A 8 -24.14 89.86 -5.28
C GLU A 8 -24.43 88.57 -6.05
N ARG A 9 -24.63 88.68 -7.38
CA ARG A 9 -24.86 87.50 -8.22
C ARG A 9 -23.66 86.56 -8.24
N LEU A 10 -22.44 87.09 -8.27
CA LEU A 10 -21.22 86.28 -8.20
C LEU A 10 -21.03 85.61 -6.83
N LYS A 11 -21.34 86.30 -5.73
CA LYS A 11 -21.31 85.69 -4.39
C LYS A 11 -22.30 84.54 -4.27
N SER A 12 -23.53 84.71 -4.78
CA SER A 12 -24.56 83.66 -4.74
C SER A 12 -24.16 82.40 -5.53
N LEU A 13 -23.49 82.58 -6.69
CA LEU A 13 -23.01 81.47 -7.50
C LEU A 13 -21.83 80.73 -6.84
N ILE A 14 -20.98 81.46 -6.13
CA ILE A 14 -19.87 80.85 -5.38
C ILE A 14 -20.40 80.06 -4.18
N GLU A 15 -21.39 80.57 -3.46
CA GLU A 15 -22.06 79.85 -2.36
C GLU A 15 -22.83 78.62 -2.86
N GLN A 16 -23.55 78.73 -3.98
CA GLN A 16 -24.17 77.58 -4.63
C GLN A 16 -23.13 76.53 -5.03
N SER A 17 -21.99 76.94 -5.61
CA SER A 17 -20.93 76.01 -5.99
C SER A 17 -20.26 75.33 -4.79
N ARG A 18 -20.16 76.02 -3.63
CA ARG A 18 -19.68 75.42 -2.37
C ARG A 18 -20.69 74.45 -1.78
N SER A 19 -21.99 74.73 -1.89
CA SER A 19 -23.05 73.81 -1.44
C SER A 19 -23.09 72.52 -2.27
N LEU A 20 -22.91 72.64 -3.59
CA LEU A 20 -22.86 71.49 -4.51
C LEU A 20 -21.61 70.64 -4.32
N ARG A 21 -20.48 71.25 -3.92
CA ARG A 21 -19.25 70.52 -3.58
C ARG A 21 -19.34 69.75 -2.26
N LYS A 22 -20.30 70.11 -1.38
CA LYS A 22 -20.53 69.46 -0.09
C LYS A 22 -21.39 68.19 -0.17
N LEU A 23 -21.96 67.89 -1.35
CA LEU A 23 -22.76 66.68 -1.61
C LEU A 23 -21.94 65.49 -2.13
N ARG A 24 -20.60 65.60 -2.20
CA ARG A 24 -19.75 64.45 -2.48
C ARG A 24 -19.62 63.62 -1.21
N SER A 25 -20.63 62.76 -1.00
CA SER A 25 -20.65 61.74 0.04
C SER A 25 -19.32 60.96 0.04
N PRO A 26 -18.64 60.81 1.19
CA PRO A 26 -17.48 59.94 1.25
C PRO A 26 -17.96 58.52 0.93
N LYS A 27 -17.38 57.93 -0.12
CA LYS A 27 -17.55 56.52 -0.49
C LYS A 27 -17.35 55.70 0.80
N ARG A 28 -18.40 55.03 1.28
CA ARG A 28 -18.35 54.21 2.50
C ARG A 28 -17.47 52.99 2.25
N GLU A 29 -16.18 53.09 2.57
CA GLU A 29 -15.21 51.97 2.56
C GLU A 29 -15.34 51.06 3.79
N GLN A 30 -16.21 51.40 4.75
CA GLN A 30 -16.40 50.69 6.02
C GLN A 30 -16.93 49.25 5.89
N GLY A 31 -17.41 48.83 4.71
CA GLY A 31 -17.80 47.44 4.44
C GLY A 31 -16.66 46.56 3.90
N SER A 32 -15.57 47.14 3.39
CA SER A 32 -14.47 46.38 2.74
C SER A 32 -13.75 45.48 3.74
N ILE A 33 -13.47 46.00 4.94
CA ILE A 33 -12.73 45.25 5.96
C ILE A 33 -13.52 44.02 6.46
N VAL A 34 -14.86 44.13 6.51
CA VAL A 34 -15.73 43.02 6.90
C VAL A 34 -15.80 41.99 5.78
N LEU A 35 -15.88 42.44 4.51
CA LEU A 35 -15.91 41.56 3.35
C LEU A 35 -14.58 40.80 3.18
N GLU A 36 -13.45 41.51 3.30
CA GLU A 36 -12.11 40.93 3.26
C GLU A 36 -11.90 39.96 4.42
N ALA A 37 -12.26 40.32 5.65
CA ALA A 37 -12.18 39.42 6.80
C ALA A 37 -13.08 38.17 6.63
N SER A 38 -14.28 38.33 6.07
CA SER A 38 -15.21 37.22 5.81
C SER A 38 -14.71 36.25 4.75
N LEU A 39 -13.82 36.68 3.85
CA LEU A 39 -13.23 35.85 2.82
C LEU A 39 -11.89 35.25 3.27
N VAL A 40 -11.08 36.01 4.02
CA VAL A 40 -9.78 35.58 4.50
C VAL A 40 -9.89 34.59 5.66
N LEU A 41 -10.82 34.78 6.60
CA LEU A 41 -10.94 33.91 7.79
C LEU A 41 -11.24 32.44 7.42
N PRO A 42 -12.21 32.12 6.53
CA PRO A 42 -12.43 30.73 6.11
C PRO A 42 -11.21 30.12 5.41
N VAL A 43 -10.52 30.88 4.56
CA VAL A 43 -9.30 30.42 3.87
C VAL A 43 -8.17 30.14 4.86
N PHE A 44 -7.99 31.00 5.85
CA PHE A 44 -7.03 30.78 6.93
C PHE A 44 -7.38 29.54 7.76
N LEU A 45 -8.65 29.35 8.10
CA LEU A 45 -9.11 28.13 8.78
C LEU A 45 -8.90 26.87 7.92
N PHE A 46 -9.06 26.95 6.59
CA PHE A 46 -8.71 25.83 5.70
C PHE A 46 -7.23 25.52 5.73
N PHE A 47 -6.39 26.53 5.71
CA PHE A 47 -4.95 26.34 5.80
C PHE A 47 -4.55 25.67 7.12
N VAL A 48 -5.10 26.13 8.24
CA VAL A 48 -4.83 25.54 9.56
C VAL A 48 -5.36 24.10 9.65
N MET A 49 -6.59 23.84 9.20
CA MET A 49 -7.15 22.49 9.17
C MET A 49 -6.35 21.55 8.25
N PHE A 50 -5.88 22.05 7.11
CA PHE A 50 -5.02 21.30 6.20
C PHE A 50 -3.68 20.94 6.85
N LEU A 51 -3.08 21.87 7.61
CA LEU A 51 -1.84 21.61 8.34
C LEU A 51 -2.05 20.57 9.45
N ILE A 52 -3.14 20.69 10.20
CA ILE A 52 -3.54 19.68 11.21
C ILE A 52 -3.73 18.31 10.53
N TYR A 53 -4.37 18.28 9.35
CA TYR A 53 -4.59 17.04 8.60
C TYR A 53 -3.29 16.38 8.17
N ILE A 54 -2.32 17.15 7.65
CA ILE A 54 -1.00 16.62 7.29
C ILE A 54 -0.32 16.01 8.52
N VAL A 55 -0.31 16.72 9.66
CA VAL A 55 0.31 16.22 10.89
C VAL A 55 -0.38 14.94 11.38
N GLN A 56 -1.71 14.89 11.36
CA GLN A 56 -2.44 13.67 11.73
C GLN A 56 -2.14 12.51 10.78
N MET A 57 -2.10 12.76 9.47
CA MET A 57 -1.80 11.74 8.48
C MET A 57 -0.39 11.16 8.65
N THR A 58 0.61 11.99 8.96
CA THR A 58 1.98 11.51 9.18
C THR A 58 2.11 10.70 10.46
N LEU A 59 1.45 11.12 11.55
CA LEU A 59 1.43 10.37 12.81
C LEU A 59 0.79 8.98 12.62
N VAL A 60 -0.38 8.92 11.98
CA VAL A 60 -1.09 7.66 11.70
C VAL A 60 -0.28 6.78 10.76
N SER A 61 0.26 7.33 9.66
CA SER A 61 1.08 6.58 8.70
C SER A 61 2.33 5.98 9.35
N THR A 62 2.99 6.71 10.24
CA THR A 62 4.19 6.23 10.95
C THR A 62 3.84 5.16 11.96
N ALA A 63 2.76 5.36 12.72
CA ALA A 63 2.28 4.36 13.67
C ALA A 63 1.88 3.06 12.95
N LEU A 64 1.15 3.15 11.84
CA LEU A 64 0.70 1.98 11.06
C LEU A 64 1.89 1.21 10.47
N GLN A 65 2.88 1.92 9.91
CA GLN A 65 4.10 1.28 9.38
C GLN A 65 4.91 0.59 10.47
N SER A 66 5.03 1.21 11.66
CA SER A 66 5.72 0.61 12.81
C SER A 66 4.99 -0.63 13.34
N THR A 67 3.66 -0.58 13.43
CA THR A 67 2.84 -1.73 13.84
C THR A 67 2.99 -2.88 12.86
N ALA A 68 2.87 -2.62 11.54
CA ALA A 68 3.07 -3.65 10.52
C ALA A 68 4.49 -4.24 10.60
N GLY A 69 5.52 -3.40 10.70
CA GLY A 69 6.90 -3.83 10.78
C GLY A 69 7.22 -4.69 12.01
N GLU A 70 6.79 -4.25 13.20
CA GLU A 70 7.03 -4.99 14.44
C GLU A 70 6.25 -6.31 14.49
N ALA A 71 4.98 -6.30 14.05
CA ALA A 71 4.17 -7.51 13.98
C ALA A 71 4.81 -8.56 13.07
N VAL A 72 5.23 -8.17 11.85
CA VAL A 72 5.85 -9.10 10.89
C VAL A 72 7.17 -9.66 11.44
N LYS A 73 8.00 -8.86 12.12
CA LYS A 73 9.25 -9.33 12.75
C LYS A 73 9.02 -10.35 13.87
N GLN A 74 8.02 -10.10 14.73
CA GLN A 74 7.73 -11.02 15.82
C GLN A 74 7.08 -12.30 15.29
N LEU A 75 6.15 -12.19 14.35
CA LEU A 75 5.51 -13.34 13.73
C LEU A 75 6.50 -14.19 12.93
N SER A 76 7.40 -13.58 12.14
CA SER A 76 8.42 -14.32 11.37
C SER A 76 9.34 -15.14 12.27
N THR A 77 9.73 -14.58 13.43
CA THR A 77 10.54 -15.28 14.44
C THR A 77 9.82 -16.51 15.00
N LYS A 78 8.49 -16.47 15.10
CA LYS A 78 7.66 -17.58 15.60
C LYS A 78 7.30 -18.62 14.54
N ILE A 79 7.47 -18.31 13.25
CA ILE A 79 7.23 -19.27 12.16
C ILE A 79 8.38 -20.28 12.04
N TYR A 80 9.61 -19.92 12.40
CA TYR A 80 10.77 -20.82 12.23
C TYR A 80 10.61 -22.20 12.90
N PRO A 81 10.23 -22.31 14.19
CA PRO A 81 10.04 -23.61 14.83
C PRO A 81 8.98 -24.46 14.13
N VAL A 82 7.94 -23.83 13.58
CA VAL A 82 6.88 -24.51 12.84
C VAL A 82 7.44 -25.08 11.52
N SER A 83 8.34 -24.38 10.84
CA SER A 83 8.99 -24.88 9.61
C SER A 83 9.81 -26.16 9.83
N LEU A 84 10.36 -26.37 11.03
CA LEU A 84 11.08 -27.61 11.38
C LEU A 84 10.14 -28.82 11.50
N VAL A 85 8.86 -28.60 11.83
CA VAL A 85 7.84 -29.65 11.84
C VAL A 85 7.47 -30.06 10.43
N PHE A 86 7.48 -29.09 9.50
CA PHE A 86 7.08 -29.29 8.11
C PHE A 86 8.16 -29.88 7.22
N THR A 87 9.41 -30.04 7.68
CA THR A 87 10.38 -30.81 6.92
C THR A 87 9.90 -32.26 6.88
N PRO A 88 9.45 -32.77 5.72
CA PRO A 88 9.12 -34.17 5.61
C PRO A 88 10.40 -34.93 5.91
N SER A 89 10.27 -36.06 6.60
CA SER A 89 11.32 -37.06 6.64
C SER A 89 11.56 -37.65 5.24
N ASP A 90 12.09 -36.87 4.31
CA ASP A 90 12.63 -37.36 3.02
C ASP A 90 13.93 -38.16 3.21
N SER A 91 14.30 -38.47 4.46
CA SER A 91 15.29 -39.50 4.79
C SER A 91 14.74 -40.93 4.81
N ALA A 92 13.46 -41.14 4.43
CA ALA A 92 12.87 -42.46 4.24
C ALA A 92 12.76 -42.84 2.75
N GLY A 93 13.76 -42.53 1.91
CA GLY A 93 13.59 -42.84 0.49
C GLY A 93 14.71 -42.61 -0.51
N SER A 94 15.96 -42.29 -0.14
CA SER A 94 17.10 -42.50 -1.05
C SER A 94 18.41 -42.55 -0.28
N GLY A 95 19.28 -43.48 -0.65
CA GLY A 95 20.43 -43.87 0.14
C GLY A 95 21.53 -42.82 0.26
N GLY A 96 22.26 -42.90 1.37
CA GLY A 96 23.58 -42.33 1.54
C GLY A 96 23.63 -41.10 2.44
N SER A 97 23.60 -41.30 3.76
CA SER A 97 24.41 -40.58 4.75
C SER A 97 24.16 -41.18 6.14
N GLU A 98 25.20 -41.79 6.72
CA GLU A 98 25.21 -42.25 8.10
C GLU A 98 25.09 -41.04 9.05
N GLY A 99 24.20 -41.14 10.05
CA GLY A 99 24.16 -40.22 11.19
C GLY A 99 23.04 -39.19 11.22
N GLY A 100 21.81 -39.54 10.83
CA GLY A 100 20.63 -38.68 10.99
C GLY A 100 19.73 -39.13 12.14
N TRP A 101 19.62 -38.33 13.20
CA TRP A 101 18.64 -38.49 14.28
C TRP A 101 17.22 -38.64 13.69
N LYS A 102 16.63 -39.83 13.79
CA LYS A 102 15.21 -40.05 13.45
C LYS A 102 14.36 -39.50 14.59
N ILE A 103 13.77 -38.33 14.38
CA ILE A 103 12.77 -37.78 15.30
C ILE A 103 11.54 -38.70 15.25
N PRO A 104 11.13 -39.34 16.37
CA PRO A 104 9.95 -40.19 16.40
C PRO A 104 8.69 -39.35 16.11
N GLU A 105 7.82 -39.76 15.19
CA GLU A 105 6.59 -39.03 14.85
C GLU A 105 5.69 -38.73 16.06
N LEU A 106 5.74 -39.58 17.09
CA LEU A 106 5.04 -39.40 18.36
C LEU A 106 5.52 -38.17 19.16
N SER A 107 6.76 -37.73 18.94
CA SER A 107 7.31 -36.52 19.60
C SER A 107 6.89 -35.23 18.90
N LEU A 108 6.50 -35.29 17.63
CA LEU A 108 6.20 -34.09 16.83
C LEU A 108 4.85 -33.49 17.20
N THR A 109 3.83 -34.33 17.40
CA THR A 109 2.50 -33.90 17.87
C THR A 109 2.52 -33.44 19.32
N GLU A 110 3.33 -34.09 20.17
CA GLU A 110 3.49 -33.71 21.58
C GLU A 110 4.22 -32.35 21.70
N TRP A 111 5.29 -32.16 20.92
CA TRP A 111 5.98 -30.88 20.81
C TRP A 111 5.07 -29.77 20.25
N ALA A 112 4.29 -30.08 19.20
CA ALA A 112 3.39 -29.11 18.59
C ALA A 112 2.29 -28.68 19.56
N GLU A 113 1.79 -29.58 20.41
CA GLU A 113 0.80 -29.25 21.43
C GLU A 113 1.39 -28.37 22.54
N GLU A 114 2.59 -28.71 23.02
CA GLU A 114 3.30 -27.88 24.01
C GLU A 114 3.61 -26.48 23.46
N TYR A 115 4.08 -26.39 22.20
CA TYR A 115 4.35 -25.13 21.55
C TYR A 115 3.08 -24.32 21.26
N ALA A 116 2.03 -24.97 20.75
CA ALA A 116 0.73 -24.34 20.50
C ALA A 116 0.14 -23.75 21.79
N SER A 117 0.32 -24.42 22.94
CA SER A 117 -0.16 -23.89 24.23
C SER A 117 0.46 -22.53 24.63
N SER A 118 1.64 -22.21 24.08
CA SER A 118 2.36 -20.95 24.35
C SER A 118 2.04 -19.83 23.36
N LEU A 119 1.30 -20.14 22.29
CA LEU A 119 0.93 -19.19 21.25
C LEU A 119 -0.48 -18.63 21.47
N PRO A 120 -0.71 -17.34 21.17
CA PRO A 120 -2.05 -16.80 21.15
C PRO A 120 -2.86 -17.40 19.98
N GLU A 121 -4.16 -17.59 20.19
CA GLU A 121 -5.09 -17.88 19.10
C GLU A 121 -5.03 -16.77 18.04
N PRO A 122 -5.04 -17.09 16.74
CA PRO A 122 -5.26 -18.39 16.07
C PRO A 122 -3.98 -19.22 15.79
N LEU A 123 -2.80 -18.75 16.18
CA LEU A 123 -1.53 -19.38 15.81
C LEU A 123 -1.39 -20.78 16.42
N SER A 124 -1.88 -20.95 17.65
CA SER A 124 -1.98 -22.23 18.34
C SER A 124 -2.80 -23.24 17.54
N ASP A 125 -3.98 -22.85 17.05
CA ASP A 125 -4.82 -23.70 16.21
C ASP A 125 -4.18 -24.01 14.86
N TRP A 126 -3.43 -23.07 14.27
CA TRP A 126 -2.67 -23.33 13.05
C TRP A 126 -1.56 -24.35 13.28
N VAL A 127 -0.83 -24.25 14.41
CA VAL A 127 0.22 -25.22 14.77
C VAL A 127 -0.37 -26.60 15.03
N ARG A 128 -1.51 -26.69 15.72
CA ARG A 128 -2.21 -27.98 15.93
C ARG A 128 -2.73 -28.57 14.62
N ALA A 129 -3.36 -27.75 13.78
CA ALA A 129 -3.90 -28.18 12.49
C ALA A 129 -2.77 -28.58 11.53
N ALA A 130 -1.64 -27.88 11.57
CA ALA A 130 -0.43 -28.22 10.85
C ALA A 130 0.15 -29.57 11.28
N ALA A 131 0.27 -29.81 12.59
CA ALA A 131 0.78 -31.08 13.12
C ALA A 131 -0.15 -32.26 12.78
N ALA A 132 -1.47 -32.03 12.68
CA ALA A 132 -2.45 -33.06 12.38
C ALA A 132 -2.72 -33.29 10.88
N ARG A 133 -2.61 -32.25 10.03
CA ARG A 133 -3.08 -32.25 8.63
C ARG A 133 -2.05 -31.76 7.60
N GLY A 134 -0.86 -31.34 8.02
CA GLY A 134 0.16 -30.74 7.13
C GLY A 134 -0.21 -29.32 6.69
N GLU A 135 0.31 -28.87 5.54
CA GLU A 135 0.20 -27.47 5.06
C GLU A 135 -1.20 -27.03 4.57
N GLN A 136 -2.19 -27.93 4.49
CA GLN A 136 -3.52 -27.62 3.95
C GLN A 136 -4.20 -26.39 4.60
N PRO A 137 -4.15 -26.19 5.93
CA PRO A 137 -4.75 -25.03 6.58
C PRO A 137 -4.07 -23.69 6.21
N LEU A 138 -2.75 -23.70 5.94
CA LEU A 138 -2.01 -22.49 5.54
C LEU A 138 -2.33 -22.09 4.10
N GLN A 139 -2.58 -23.07 3.22
CA GLN A 139 -2.99 -22.82 1.83
C GLN A 139 -4.44 -22.28 1.75
N GLU A 140 -5.33 -22.73 2.65
CA GLU A 140 -6.69 -22.16 2.78
C GLU A 140 -6.65 -20.69 3.20
N ILE A 141 -5.74 -20.29 4.09
CA ILE A 141 -5.56 -18.88 4.47
C ILE A 141 -4.94 -18.06 3.32
N LYS A 142 -3.95 -18.63 2.61
CA LYS A 142 -3.34 -17.99 1.44
C LYS A 142 -4.36 -17.68 0.33
N THR A 143 -5.37 -18.54 0.17
CA THR A 143 -6.45 -18.39 -0.81
C THR A 143 -7.67 -17.60 -0.27
N SER A 144 -7.78 -17.45 1.05
CA SER A 144 -8.86 -16.68 1.69
C SER A 144 -8.54 -15.19 1.66
N VAL A 145 -8.89 -14.53 0.56
CA VAL A 145 -8.59 -13.10 0.28
C VAL A 145 -9.65 -12.13 0.86
N LEU A 146 -10.58 -12.60 1.71
CA LEU A 146 -11.68 -11.77 2.19
C LEU A 146 -11.32 -11.03 3.51
N GLU A 147 -11.25 -9.69 3.44
CA GLU A 147 -11.06 -8.76 4.59
C GLU A 147 -11.97 -9.13 5.79
N THR A 148 -13.18 -9.62 5.52
CA THR A 148 -14.19 -10.00 6.54
C THR A 148 -13.82 -11.24 7.37
N VAL A 149 -12.95 -12.12 6.84
CA VAL A 149 -12.48 -13.33 7.53
C VAL A 149 -11.13 -13.08 8.21
N LEU A 150 -10.28 -12.22 7.64
CA LEU A 150 -8.96 -11.94 8.20
C LEU A 150 -9.03 -11.04 9.44
N ASP A 151 -9.94 -10.08 9.47
CA ASP A 151 -10.08 -9.14 10.58
C ASP A 151 -10.31 -9.82 11.95
N PRO A 152 -11.31 -10.69 12.17
CA PRO A 152 -11.54 -11.28 13.51
C PRO A 152 -10.40 -12.19 13.97
N THR A 153 -9.65 -12.78 13.04
CA THR A 153 -8.65 -13.82 13.31
C THR A 153 -7.26 -13.23 13.50
N VAL A 154 -6.89 -12.19 12.75
CA VAL A 154 -5.53 -11.63 12.76
C VAL A 154 -5.43 -10.40 13.66
N LYS A 155 -6.52 -9.64 13.80
CA LYS A 155 -6.55 -8.40 14.60
C LYS A 155 -6.16 -8.60 16.07
N PRO A 156 -6.53 -9.70 16.76
CA PRO A 156 -6.02 -9.99 18.10
C PRO A 156 -4.49 -10.13 18.17
N LEU A 157 -3.86 -10.70 17.13
CA LEU A 157 -2.40 -10.80 17.04
C LEU A 157 -1.73 -9.43 16.84
N LEU A 158 -2.44 -8.49 16.24
CA LEU A 158 -1.94 -7.13 15.99
C LEU A 158 -2.15 -6.20 17.19
N GLN A 159 -3.12 -6.47 18.07
CA GLN A 159 -3.39 -5.67 19.27
C GLN A 159 -2.14 -5.30 20.09
N PRO A 160 -1.21 -6.22 20.42
CA PRO A 160 -0.01 -5.85 21.19
C PRO A 160 0.91 -4.86 20.46
N PHE A 161 0.83 -4.78 19.13
CA PHE A 161 1.66 -3.90 18.30
C PHE A 161 0.97 -2.58 17.93
N ILE A 162 -0.34 -2.46 18.18
CA ILE A 162 -1.11 -1.26 17.89
C ILE A 162 -0.92 -0.25 19.02
N ASN A 163 -0.40 0.93 18.68
CA ASN A 163 -0.38 2.05 19.62
C ASN A 163 -1.79 2.67 19.72
N THR A 164 -2.55 2.27 20.74
CA THR A 164 -3.93 2.73 20.99
C THR A 164 -4.07 4.23 21.26
N SER A 165 -2.96 4.96 21.45
CA SER A 165 -2.99 6.42 21.59
C SER A 165 -3.13 7.15 20.24
N VAL A 166 -2.78 6.48 19.14
CA VAL A 166 -2.74 7.08 17.78
C VAL A 166 -3.65 6.32 16.81
N LEU A 167 -3.77 5.00 16.97
CA LEU A 167 -4.52 4.11 16.09
C LEU A 167 -5.72 3.51 16.85
N ASP A 168 -6.92 3.68 16.30
CA ASP A 168 -8.09 2.93 16.76
C ASP A 168 -8.05 1.52 16.19
N VAL A 169 -8.05 0.51 17.07
CA VAL A 169 -8.03 -0.90 16.65
C VAL A 169 -9.16 -1.19 15.68
N GLU A 170 -10.37 -0.68 15.93
CA GLU A 170 -11.54 -0.92 15.07
C GLU A 170 -11.35 -0.46 13.62
N ARG A 171 -10.58 0.61 13.40
CA ARG A 171 -10.34 1.22 12.08
C ARG A 171 -9.15 0.62 11.32
N VAL A 172 -8.39 -0.27 11.97
CA VAL A 172 -7.34 -1.06 11.34
C VAL A 172 -7.96 -2.30 10.70
N HIS A 173 -7.69 -2.50 9.43
CA HIS A 173 -8.11 -3.65 8.63
C HIS A 173 -6.90 -4.39 8.06
N VAL A 174 -7.00 -5.71 7.97
CA VAL A 174 -5.98 -6.54 7.34
C VAL A 174 -6.39 -6.80 5.90
N ASN A 175 -5.64 -6.21 4.96
CA ASN A 175 -5.94 -6.29 3.53
C ASN A 175 -5.38 -7.56 2.89
N GLY A 176 -4.28 -8.07 3.41
CA GLY A 176 -3.64 -9.27 2.88
C GLY A 176 -2.50 -9.77 3.76
N ILE A 177 -2.30 -11.08 3.72
CA ILE A 177 -1.18 -11.76 4.35
C ILE A 177 -0.57 -12.71 3.32
N SER A 178 0.74 -12.62 3.13
CA SER A 178 1.49 -13.61 2.35
C SER A 178 2.27 -14.48 3.32
N ILE A 179 2.02 -15.78 3.28
CA ILE A 179 2.71 -16.79 4.08
C ILE A 179 3.74 -17.49 3.17
N PRO A 180 4.96 -17.75 3.65
CA PRO A 180 5.98 -18.47 2.87
C PRO A 180 5.56 -19.93 2.60
N ASP A 181 6.07 -20.50 1.50
CA ASP A 181 5.95 -21.93 1.21
C ASP A 181 7.05 -22.68 1.99
N LEU A 182 6.64 -23.45 2.99
CA LEU A 182 7.56 -24.12 3.92
C LEU A 182 8.08 -25.45 3.32
N LYS A 183 7.27 -26.11 2.48
CA LYS A 183 7.61 -27.37 1.82
C LYS A 183 8.60 -27.21 0.68
N ASN A 184 8.32 -26.28 -0.25
CA ASN A 184 9.20 -26.06 -1.40
C ASN A 184 10.36 -25.11 -1.08
N LYS A 185 10.35 -24.49 0.11
CA LYS A 185 11.33 -23.49 0.57
C LYS A 185 11.49 -22.31 -0.40
N THR A 186 10.47 -22.04 -1.20
CA THR A 186 10.41 -20.96 -2.16
C THR A 186 9.73 -19.74 -1.53
N ASN A 187 10.25 -18.54 -1.82
CA ASN A 187 9.70 -17.26 -1.33
C ASN A 187 9.56 -17.21 0.22
N PRO A 188 10.68 -17.18 0.97
CA PRO A 188 10.71 -17.21 2.43
C PRO A 188 10.36 -15.85 3.03
N TYR A 189 9.35 -15.17 2.52
CA TYR A 189 8.93 -13.85 2.99
C TYR A 189 7.52 -13.93 3.59
N PHE A 190 7.40 -13.49 4.83
CA PHE A 190 6.11 -13.23 5.45
C PHE A 190 5.76 -11.76 5.21
N ARG A 191 4.63 -11.49 4.53
CA ARG A 191 4.17 -10.12 4.20
C ARG A 191 2.84 -9.84 4.88
N LEU A 192 2.69 -8.65 5.44
CA LEU A 192 1.45 -8.17 6.05
C LEU A 192 1.10 -6.81 5.43
N GLU A 193 -0.13 -6.70 4.95
CA GLU A 193 -0.70 -5.45 4.44
C GLU A 193 -1.84 -5.00 5.35
N LEU A 194 -1.66 -3.83 5.97
CA LEU A 194 -2.63 -3.19 6.83
C LEU A 194 -3.21 -1.96 6.15
N SER A 195 -4.49 -1.70 6.37
CA SER A 195 -5.08 -0.42 6.06
C SER A 195 -5.75 0.23 7.27
N TYR A 196 -5.79 1.55 7.26
CA TYR A 196 -6.41 2.36 8.29
C TYR A 196 -7.37 3.36 7.67
N GLU A 197 -8.63 3.34 8.10
CA GLU A 197 -9.60 4.36 7.71
C GLU A 197 -9.53 5.58 8.62
N MET A 198 -9.18 6.73 8.04
CA MET A 198 -9.04 7.99 8.79
C MET A 198 -10.38 8.41 9.42
N PRO A 199 -10.39 8.81 10.71
CA PRO A 199 -11.62 9.26 11.38
C PRO A 199 -12.16 10.57 10.81
N VAL A 200 -11.28 11.40 10.22
CA VAL A 200 -11.63 12.71 9.66
C VAL A 200 -11.73 12.59 8.14
N LYS A 201 -12.93 12.92 7.61
CA LYS A 201 -13.16 13.02 6.17
C LYS A 201 -12.44 14.24 5.61
N VAL A 202 -11.99 14.14 4.36
CA VAL A 202 -11.36 15.29 3.69
C VAL A 202 -12.38 16.43 3.60
N PRO A 203 -12.04 17.65 4.04
CA PRO A 203 -12.94 18.79 3.96
C PRO A 203 -13.39 19.02 2.50
N PHE A 204 -14.67 19.32 2.29
CA PHE A 204 -15.34 19.52 0.99
C PHE A 204 -15.54 18.27 0.12
N LEU A 205 -14.60 17.32 0.12
CA LEU A 205 -14.77 16.09 -0.67
C LEU A 205 -15.70 15.07 0.01
N GLY A 206 -15.77 15.08 1.35
CA GLY A 206 -16.60 14.16 2.12
C GLY A 206 -16.21 12.68 1.97
N LYS A 207 -15.06 12.41 1.32
CA LYS A 207 -14.52 11.08 1.09
C LYS A 207 -13.72 10.65 2.32
N SER A 208 -13.85 9.38 2.72
CA SER A 208 -12.94 8.77 3.67
C SER A 208 -11.59 8.53 3.00
N LEU A 209 -10.51 8.81 3.73
CA LEU A 209 -9.15 8.51 3.28
C LEU A 209 -8.71 7.22 3.96
N ARG A 210 -8.20 6.27 3.17
CA ARG A 210 -7.58 5.04 3.67
C ARG A 210 -6.07 5.14 3.50
N ILE A 211 -5.34 4.89 4.57
CA ILE A 211 -3.88 4.79 4.56
C ILE A 211 -3.53 3.31 4.51
N GLN A 212 -2.55 2.93 3.70
CA GLN A 212 -2.08 1.56 3.58
C GLN A 212 -0.62 1.49 4.00
N ALA A 213 -0.27 0.42 4.70
CA ALA A 213 1.08 0.11 5.10
C ALA A 213 1.35 -1.36 4.80
N ALA A 214 2.51 -1.65 4.20
CA ALA A 214 2.97 -3.00 3.95
C ALA A 214 4.33 -3.21 4.58
N ALA A 215 4.53 -4.37 5.18
CA ALA A 215 5.81 -4.82 5.70
C ALA A 215 6.05 -6.28 5.29
N ALA A 216 7.29 -6.60 4.96
CA ALA A 216 7.71 -7.96 4.64
C ALA A 216 9.01 -8.28 5.39
N GLU A 217 9.08 -9.46 6.00
CA GLU A 217 10.27 -9.95 6.69
C GLU A 217 10.62 -11.34 6.17
N ARG A 218 11.92 -11.60 6.07
CA ARG A 218 12.41 -12.92 5.67
C ARG A 218 12.24 -13.89 6.85
N VAL A 219 11.52 -14.98 6.63
CA VAL A 219 11.42 -16.07 7.58
C VAL A 219 12.66 -16.94 7.46
N TRP A 220 13.26 -17.27 8.60
CA TRP A 220 14.32 -18.26 8.64
C TRP A 220 13.69 -19.65 8.44
N ILE A 221 13.89 -20.27 7.28
CA ILE A 221 13.42 -21.63 6.95
C ILE A 221 14.57 -22.54 6.46
N GLY A 222 15.80 -22.17 6.82
CA GLY A 222 17.02 -22.81 6.35
C GLY A 222 17.50 -22.29 4.99
N ASP A 223 18.34 -23.07 4.31
CA ASP A 223 18.83 -22.73 2.98
C ASP A 223 17.71 -22.83 1.95
N THR A 224 17.38 -21.69 1.32
CA THR A 224 16.34 -21.56 0.31
C THR A 224 16.89 -21.47 -1.11
N GLY A 225 18.21 -21.56 -1.30
CA GLY A 225 18.85 -21.42 -2.61
C GLY A 225 18.75 -20.02 -3.23
N GLU A 226 18.06 -19.08 -2.57
CA GLU A 226 17.96 -17.69 -3.00
C GLU A 226 19.32 -17.01 -2.81
N GLY A 227 20.00 -16.71 -3.92
CA GLY A 227 21.32 -16.08 -3.94
C GLY A 227 22.44 -16.95 -4.51
N SER A 228 22.16 -18.19 -4.94
CA SER A 228 23.07 -18.91 -5.83
C SER A 228 23.13 -18.15 -7.17
N ASN A 229 24.21 -17.42 -7.40
CA ASN A 229 24.50 -16.72 -8.65
C ASN A 229 24.66 -17.76 -9.78
N GLY A 230 23.52 -18.21 -10.33
CA GLY A 230 23.44 -18.75 -11.67
C GLY A 230 23.75 -17.61 -12.63
N ASN A 231 24.91 -17.70 -13.28
CA ASN A 231 25.31 -16.91 -14.43
C ASN A 231 24.09 -16.66 -15.34
N GLY A 232 23.83 -15.40 -15.70
CA GLY A 232 22.66 -14.97 -16.47
C GLY A 232 22.47 -15.72 -17.79
N GLY A 233 21.76 -16.83 -17.72
CA GLY A 233 21.19 -17.57 -18.84
C GLY A 233 19.71 -17.72 -18.56
N GLU A 234 18.90 -17.61 -19.62
CA GLU A 234 17.45 -17.72 -19.61
C GLU A 234 16.89 -18.52 -18.42
N ALA A 235 16.14 -17.82 -17.56
CA ALA A 235 15.33 -18.46 -16.55
C ALA A 235 14.13 -19.11 -17.24
N ASP A 236 14.33 -20.36 -17.67
CA ASP A 236 13.24 -21.26 -18.01
C ASP A 236 12.48 -21.63 -16.73
N SER A 237 11.36 -20.91 -16.57
CA SER A 237 10.11 -21.24 -15.89
C SER A 237 10.02 -22.58 -15.14
N ALA A 238 9.92 -22.50 -13.81
CA ALA A 238 9.03 -23.37 -13.04
C ALA A 238 7.95 -22.47 -12.40
N GLY A 239 6.76 -22.48 -13.01
CA GLY A 239 5.63 -21.57 -12.75
C GLY A 239 5.38 -20.68 -13.97
N THR A 240 4.55 -21.14 -14.90
CA THR A 240 4.31 -20.56 -16.23
C THR A 240 3.55 -19.24 -16.20
N VAL A 241 4.20 -18.19 -15.69
CA VAL A 241 3.79 -16.82 -15.94
C VAL A 241 4.23 -16.46 -17.35
N THR A 242 3.30 -16.50 -18.31
CA THR A 242 3.59 -16.17 -19.70
C THR A 242 3.13 -14.74 -19.98
N VAL A 243 4.06 -13.84 -20.28
CA VAL A 243 3.75 -12.46 -20.66
C VAL A 243 3.13 -12.49 -22.06
N LEU A 244 1.81 -12.25 -22.15
CA LEU A 244 1.06 -12.31 -23.42
C LEU A 244 1.29 -11.09 -24.30
N SER A 245 1.42 -9.90 -23.69
CA SER A 245 1.71 -8.68 -24.43
C SER A 245 2.43 -7.67 -23.56
N LYS A 246 3.52 -7.12 -24.11
CA LYS A 246 4.25 -5.96 -23.59
C LYS A 246 4.07 -4.78 -24.54
N PRO A 247 4.11 -3.54 -24.05
CA PRO A 247 4.07 -2.36 -24.91
C PRO A 247 5.37 -2.21 -25.71
N GLU A 248 5.28 -2.21 -27.03
CA GLU A 248 6.40 -1.96 -27.95
C GLU A 248 6.09 -0.78 -28.89
N PRO A 249 6.63 0.44 -28.64
CA PRO A 249 7.16 0.98 -27.39
C PRO A 249 6.05 1.62 -26.52
N ALA A 250 6.31 1.74 -25.21
CA ALA A 250 5.47 2.52 -24.32
C ALA A 250 5.75 4.02 -24.51
N TYR A 251 4.75 4.78 -24.96
CA TYR A 251 4.93 6.21 -25.22
C TYR A 251 4.81 7.05 -23.95
N ILE A 252 5.76 7.97 -23.76
CA ILE A 252 5.73 8.98 -22.70
C ILE A 252 4.43 9.80 -22.81
N GLY A 253 3.73 9.98 -21.68
CA GLY A 253 2.48 10.75 -21.62
C GLY A 253 1.25 9.99 -22.12
N ASN A 254 1.34 8.68 -22.35
CA ASN A 254 0.22 7.81 -22.73
C ASN A 254 0.05 6.65 -21.75
N ASN A 255 -1.11 6.01 -21.86
CA ASN A 255 -1.40 4.77 -21.18
C ASN A 255 -0.67 3.60 -21.85
N ALA A 256 0.01 2.79 -21.05
CA ALA A 256 0.64 1.55 -21.47
C ALA A 256 -0.14 0.37 -20.87
N THR A 257 -0.21 -0.72 -21.63
CA THR A 257 -0.96 -1.91 -21.25
C THR A 257 -0.04 -3.13 -21.25
N ILE A 258 -0.02 -3.86 -20.15
CA ILE A 258 0.64 -5.16 -20.03
C ILE A 258 -0.44 -6.21 -19.79
N LYS A 259 -0.35 -7.33 -20.53
CA LYS A 259 -1.18 -8.51 -20.29
C LYS A 259 -0.29 -9.67 -19.94
N VAL A 260 -0.59 -10.31 -18.82
CA VAL A 260 0.13 -11.48 -18.33
C VAL A 260 -0.86 -12.61 -18.16
N LYS A 261 -0.45 -13.82 -18.54
CA LYS A 261 -1.19 -15.04 -18.27
C LYS A 261 -0.59 -15.75 -17.07
N VAL A 262 -1.45 -16.02 -16.10
CA VAL A 262 -1.20 -16.81 -14.89
C VAL A 262 -2.29 -17.89 -14.78
N GLU A 263 -2.27 -18.69 -13.72
CA GLU A 263 -3.35 -19.65 -13.47
C GLU A 263 -4.70 -18.92 -13.25
N PRO A 264 -5.83 -19.44 -13.77
CA PRO A 264 -7.15 -18.84 -13.55
C PRO A 264 -7.46 -18.63 -12.07
N GLY A 265 -7.79 -17.40 -11.69
CA GLY A 265 -8.03 -17.02 -10.28
C GLY A 265 -6.78 -16.72 -9.46
N ALA A 266 -5.57 -16.87 -10.01
CA ALA A 266 -4.34 -16.48 -9.32
C ALA A 266 -4.18 -14.96 -9.25
N THR A 267 -3.54 -14.48 -8.19
CA THR A 267 -3.19 -13.07 -8.03
C THR A 267 -1.73 -12.84 -8.38
N ALA A 268 -1.45 -11.73 -9.06
CA ALA A 268 -0.09 -11.31 -9.32
C ALA A 268 0.07 -9.80 -9.07
N ASN A 269 1.27 -9.42 -8.68
CA ASN A 269 1.70 -8.05 -8.45
C ASN A 269 2.59 -7.62 -9.62
N LEU A 270 2.27 -6.49 -10.24
CA LEU A 270 3.15 -5.85 -11.21
C LEU A 270 3.94 -4.73 -10.53
N THR A 271 5.27 -4.79 -10.61
CA THR A 271 6.17 -3.72 -10.17
C THR A 271 7.02 -3.25 -11.34
N ILE A 272 7.03 -1.96 -11.64
CA ILE A 272 7.82 -1.39 -12.74
C ILE A 272 8.99 -0.59 -12.17
N PHE A 273 10.19 -0.78 -12.72
CA PHE A 273 11.41 -0.08 -12.30
C PHE A 273 11.87 0.90 -13.39
N TYR A 274 11.84 2.20 -13.06
CA TYR A 274 12.42 3.26 -13.88
C TYR A 274 13.74 3.75 -13.27
N LYS A 275 14.45 4.66 -13.94
CA LYS A 275 15.66 5.32 -13.40
C LYS A 275 15.42 6.00 -12.05
N SER A 276 14.21 6.52 -11.83
CA SER A 276 13.81 7.18 -10.60
C SER A 276 13.44 6.22 -9.46
N GLY A 277 13.50 4.91 -9.70
CA GLY A 277 13.05 3.86 -8.78
C GLY A 277 11.72 3.23 -9.20
N GLU A 278 11.05 2.60 -8.24
CA GLU A 278 9.77 1.92 -8.41
C GLU A 278 8.67 2.87 -8.91
N SER A 279 7.81 2.38 -9.80
CA SER A 279 6.68 3.13 -10.32
C SER A 279 5.53 3.16 -9.32
N SER A 280 5.16 4.37 -8.92
CA SER A 280 3.96 4.65 -8.11
C SER A 280 2.72 4.97 -8.95
N ALA A 281 2.68 4.56 -10.23
CA ALA A 281 1.57 4.92 -11.11
C ALA A 281 0.26 4.23 -10.69
N LYS A 282 -0.83 4.96 -10.86
CA LYS A 282 -2.18 4.48 -10.57
C LYS A 282 -2.50 3.27 -11.45
N HIS A 283 -3.06 2.21 -10.86
CA HIS A 283 -3.40 0.93 -11.52
C HIS A 283 -2.21 -0.01 -11.80
N ILE A 284 -1.12 0.17 -11.06
CA ILE A 284 -0.04 -0.82 -10.90
C ILE A 284 -0.19 -1.45 -9.51
N GLY A 285 0.16 -2.73 -9.37
CA GLY A 285 0.08 -3.46 -8.11
C GLY A 285 -0.58 -4.83 -8.27
N TRP A 286 -1.10 -5.37 -7.16
CA TRP A 286 -1.84 -6.62 -7.12
C TRP A 286 -3.11 -6.57 -7.99
N ALA A 287 -3.27 -7.58 -8.83
CA ALA A 287 -4.48 -7.82 -9.60
C ALA A 287 -4.75 -9.33 -9.69
N THR A 288 -6.03 -9.67 -9.77
CA THR A 288 -6.52 -11.06 -9.88
C THR A 288 -6.77 -11.41 -11.33
N ALA A 289 -6.40 -12.62 -11.73
CA ALA A 289 -6.63 -13.14 -13.06
C ALA A 289 -8.12 -13.39 -13.34
N ASP A 290 -8.55 -13.11 -14.57
CA ASP A 290 -9.89 -13.42 -15.04
C ASP A 290 -10.13 -14.94 -15.22
N GLU A 291 -11.34 -15.31 -15.66
CA GLU A 291 -11.71 -16.72 -15.92
C GLU A 291 -10.80 -17.43 -16.94
N ASN A 292 -10.04 -16.66 -17.73
CA ASN A 292 -9.08 -17.15 -18.73
C ASN A 292 -7.63 -17.15 -18.22
N GLY A 293 -7.40 -16.77 -16.96
CA GLY A 293 -6.07 -16.65 -16.37
C GLY A 293 -5.30 -15.42 -16.86
N VAL A 294 -5.97 -14.37 -17.33
CA VAL A 294 -5.32 -13.16 -17.85
C VAL A 294 -5.47 -12.00 -16.87
N ILE A 295 -4.36 -11.33 -16.60
CA ILE A 295 -4.31 -10.08 -15.85
C ILE A 295 -3.91 -8.95 -16.80
N GLU A 296 -4.68 -7.87 -16.80
CA GLU A 296 -4.43 -6.68 -17.61
C GLU A 296 -4.18 -5.46 -16.71
N TRP A 297 -2.97 -4.93 -16.78
CA TRP A 297 -2.63 -3.65 -16.13
C TRP A 297 -2.58 -2.54 -17.16
N ASN A 298 -3.22 -1.42 -16.83
CA ASN A 298 -3.22 -0.21 -17.64
C ASN A 298 -2.74 0.95 -16.78
N TRP A 299 -1.54 1.46 -17.03
CA TRP A 299 -0.96 2.56 -16.26
C TRP A 299 -0.53 3.70 -17.17
N PHE A 300 -0.49 4.91 -16.60
CA PHE A 300 -0.02 6.10 -17.30
C PHE A 300 1.50 6.24 -17.20
N VAL A 301 2.19 6.34 -18.33
CA VAL A 301 3.64 6.62 -18.37
C VAL A 301 3.85 8.11 -18.19
N GLY A 302 4.51 8.49 -17.08
CA GLY A 302 4.74 9.89 -16.74
C GLY A 302 5.47 10.68 -17.84
N THR A 303 5.13 11.96 -18.00
CA THR A 303 5.70 12.86 -19.03
C THR A 303 7.18 13.17 -18.84
N ARG A 304 7.75 12.84 -17.67
CA ARG A 304 9.16 13.06 -17.31
C ARG A 304 9.98 11.77 -17.31
N THR A 305 9.39 10.65 -17.72
CA THR A 305 10.09 9.36 -17.78
C THR A 305 11.22 9.44 -18.81
N THR A 306 12.39 8.92 -18.45
CA THR A 306 13.55 8.90 -19.36
C THR A 306 13.32 7.85 -20.45
N GLU A 307 13.68 8.16 -21.69
CA GLU A 307 13.65 7.18 -22.79
C GLU A 307 14.68 6.09 -22.57
N GLY A 308 14.35 4.86 -22.93
CA GLY A 308 15.25 3.71 -22.78
C GLY A 308 14.52 2.42 -22.47
N THR A 309 15.31 1.39 -22.19
CA THR A 309 14.81 0.08 -21.77
C THR A 309 14.63 0.07 -20.25
N TRP A 310 13.43 -0.28 -19.81
CA TRP A 310 13.06 -0.41 -18.40
C TRP A 310 12.60 -1.83 -18.12
N THR A 311 12.66 -2.23 -16.84
CA THR A 311 12.27 -3.57 -16.43
C THR A 311 10.96 -3.51 -15.64
N PHE A 312 10.16 -4.55 -15.78
CA PHE A 312 9.06 -4.82 -14.87
C PHE A 312 9.19 -6.23 -14.32
N VAL A 313 8.69 -6.40 -13.11
CA VAL A 313 8.67 -7.65 -12.36
C VAL A 313 7.22 -8.00 -12.11
N VAL A 314 6.82 -9.20 -12.51
CA VAL A 314 5.53 -9.77 -12.16
C VAL A 314 5.78 -10.80 -11.08
N GLU A 315 5.22 -10.60 -9.89
CA GLU A 315 5.29 -11.53 -8.75
C GLU A 315 3.92 -12.15 -8.53
N THR A 316 3.78 -13.45 -8.77
CA THR A 316 2.53 -14.18 -8.47
C THR A 316 2.42 -14.43 -6.96
N ALA A 317 1.22 -14.61 -6.42
CA ALA A 317 1.04 -14.99 -5.00
C ALA A 317 1.72 -16.31 -4.63
N ASP A 318 2.01 -17.16 -5.62
CA ASP A 318 2.82 -18.38 -5.46
C ASP A 318 4.34 -18.10 -5.42
N GLY A 319 4.75 -16.83 -5.50
CA GLY A 319 6.15 -16.42 -5.46
C GLY A 319 6.89 -16.53 -6.80
N ALA A 320 6.22 -16.97 -7.87
CA ALA A 320 6.78 -16.98 -9.21
C ALA A 320 7.07 -15.54 -9.67
N LYS A 321 8.34 -15.25 -9.98
CA LYS A 321 8.81 -13.94 -10.44
C LYS A 321 9.22 -14.01 -11.90
N THR A 322 8.63 -13.16 -12.72
CA THR A 322 9.05 -12.96 -14.11
C THR A 322 9.54 -11.54 -14.27
N VAL A 323 10.81 -11.41 -14.63
CA VAL A 323 11.42 -10.12 -14.97
C VAL A 323 11.39 -10.00 -16.49
N THR A 324 10.89 -8.88 -17.01
CA THR A 324 10.85 -8.63 -18.45
C THR A 324 11.17 -7.17 -18.74
N GLU A 325 11.80 -6.94 -19.88
CA GLU A 325 12.19 -5.61 -20.33
C GLU A 325 11.19 -5.04 -21.35
N PHE A 326 10.95 -3.73 -21.28
CA PHE A 326 10.14 -3.00 -22.25
C PHE A 326 10.80 -1.66 -22.60
N ASN A 327 10.54 -1.17 -23.82
CA ASN A 327 11.12 0.07 -24.32
C ASN A 327 10.14 1.24 -24.10
N VAL A 328 10.63 2.34 -23.54
CA VAL A 328 9.91 3.62 -23.44
C VAL A 328 10.51 4.63 -24.43
N ALA A 329 9.66 5.21 -25.27
CA ALA A 329 10.04 6.22 -26.26
C ALA A 329 9.16 7.47 -26.16
N SER A 330 9.69 8.64 -26.52
CA SER A 330 8.85 9.82 -26.75
C SER A 330 8.14 9.70 -28.10
N ARG A 331 6.92 10.23 -28.17
CA ARG A 331 6.26 10.44 -29.45
C ARG A 331 6.84 11.74 -30.02
N LYS A 332 7.63 11.62 -31.08
CA LYS A 332 8.15 12.76 -31.84
C LYS A 332 7.02 13.48 -32.57
#